data_AF-A0A285PIX9-F1
#
_entry.id   AF-A0A285PIX9-F1
#
_cell.length_a   1.000
_cell.length_b   1.000
_cell.length_c   1.000
_cell.angle_alpha   90.00
_cell.angle_beta   90.00
_cell.angle_gamma   90.00
#
_symmetry.space_group_name_H-M   'P 1'
#
loop_
_entity.id
_entity.type
_entity.pdbx_description
1 polymer ?
#
loop_
_entity_poly.entity_id
_entity_poly.type
_entity_poly.pdbx_seq_one_letter_code
_entity_poly.pdbx_strand_id
1 'polypeptide(L)'
;MSEIEIKACPFCGGKGHISRDHCPDDTGIFYSIKCGSCGAKSGEKYASHGNDCGLLFQEVRDLWNNRPLENNKDTRIANLEAENKRLREVLEKNSAALNLLATDYDKEHKIKFSDDWAEYGTLSISQILDEADGALSKGGQ
;
A
#
# COMPACT_ATOMS: atom_id res chain seq x y z
N MET A 1 6.25 -27.60 -17.71
CA MET A 1 6.90 -26.29 -17.95
C MET A 1 5.77 -25.31 -18.19
N SER A 2 5.58 -24.34 -17.31
CA SER A 2 4.51 -23.34 -17.40
C SER A 2 4.69 -22.50 -18.66
N GLU A 3 3.67 -22.47 -19.51
CA GLU A 3 3.62 -21.65 -20.71
C GLU A 3 3.52 -20.18 -20.28
N ILE A 4 4.61 -19.41 -20.40
CA ILE A 4 4.61 -17.99 -20.05
C ILE A 4 3.75 -17.26 -21.06
N GLU A 5 2.60 -16.76 -20.61
CA GLU A 5 1.64 -16.00 -21.42
C GLU A 5 2.12 -14.55 -21.60
N ILE A 6 1.88 -13.97 -22.78
CA ILE A 6 2.24 -12.58 -23.11
C ILE A 6 1.19 -11.66 -22.48
N LYS A 7 1.63 -10.77 -21.56
CA LYS A 7 0.75 -9.76 -20.95
C LYS A 7 0.25 -8.76 -22.00
N ALA A 8 -0.91 -8.16 -21.72
CA ALA A 8 -1.46 -7.08 -22.52
C ALA A 8 -0.47 -5.91 -22.67
N CYS A 9 -0.62 -5.14 -23.75
CA CYS A 9 0.19 -3.97 -24.01
C CYS A 9 0.03 -2.94 -22.87
N PRO A 10 1.13 -2.44 -22.28
CA PRO A 10 1.06 -1.51 -21.16
C PRO A 10 0.53 -0.13 -21.54
N PHE A 11 0.52 0.21 -22.83
CA PHE A 11 0.13 1.54 -23.31
C PHE A 11 -1.34 1.62 -23.73
N CYS A 12 -1.87 0.55 -24.33
CA CYS A 12 -3.23 0.55 -24.90
C CYS A 12 -4.09 -0.66 -24.52
N GLY A 13 -3.55 -1.61 -23.74
CA GLY A 13 -4.26 -2.85 -23.40
C GLY A 13 -4.42 -3.86 -24.56
N GLY A 14 -3.95 -3.54 -25.76
CA GLY A 14 -4.03 -4.41 -26.93
C GLY A 14 -3.17 -5.68 -26.82
N LYS A 15 -3.42 -6.66 -27.69
CA LYS A 15 -2.68 -7.93 -27.71
C LYS A 15 -1.30 -7.77 -28.35
N GLY A 16 -0.26 -8.27 -27.66
CA GLY A 16 1.09 -8.40 -28.19
C GLY A 16 1.26 -9.73 -28.95
N HIS A 17 2.07 -9.73 -30.00
CA HIS A 17 2.47 -10.94 -30.73
C HIS A 17 3.98 -10.92 -30.99
N ILE A 18 4.56 -12.10 -31.16
CA ILE A 18 5.99 -12.23 -31.52
C ILE A 18 6.17 -11.79 -32.97
N SER A 19 7.02 -10.78 -33.17
CA SER A 19 7.47 -10.27 -34.47
C SER A 19 8.88 -10.81 -34.76
N ARG A 20 9.15 -11.03 -36.05
CA ARG A 20 10.45 -11.48 -36.57
C ARG A 20 10.92 -10.49 -37.62
N ASP A 21 12.08 -9.89 -37.39
CA ASP A 21 12.72 -8.99 -38.33
C ASP A 21 14.04 -9.63 -38.78
N HIS A 22 14.22 -9.80 -40.09
CA HIS A 22 15.44 -10.41 -40.64
C HIS A 22 16.60 -9.42 -40.58
N CYS A 23 17.79 -9.90 -40.20
CA CYS A 23 19.00 -9.09 -40.24
C CYS A 23 19.33 -8.73 -41.70
N PRO A 24 19.76 -7.50 -42.03
CA PRO A 24 20.08 -7.11 -43.39
C PRO A 24 21.21 -7.92 -44.05
N ASP A 25 22.06 -8.56 -43.26
CA ASP A 25 23.16 -9.42 -43.70
C ASP A 25 22.75 -10.92 -43.81
N ASP A 26 21.47 -11.22 -43.59
CA ASP A 26 20.88 -12.57 -43.59
C ASP A 26 21.53 -13.57 -42.60
N THR A 27 22.28 -13.05 -41.61
CA THR A 27 22.98 -13.90 -40.63
C THR A 27 22.06 -14.46 -39.54
N GLY A 28 20.88 -13.87 -39.36
CA GLY A 28 19.92 -14.30 -38.35
C GLY A 28 18.64 -13.47 -38.30
N ILE A 29 17.86 -13.70 -37.25
CA ILE A 29 16.52 -13.14 -37.04
C ILE A 29 16.50 -12.42 -35.69
N PHE A 30 15.94 -11.20 -35.66
CA PHE A 30 15.60 -10.48 -34.45
C PHE A 30 14.16 -10.78 -34.05
N TYR A 31 14.00 -11.28 -32.82
CA TYR A 31 12.70 -11.56 -32.22
C TYR A 31 12.35 -10.47 -31.23
N SER A 32 11.11 -9.99 -31.31
CA SER A 32 10.54 -9.02 -30.36
C SER A 32 9.05 -9.26 -30.20
N ILE A 33 8.41 -8.61 -29.23
CA ILE A 33 6.95 -8.55 -29.15
C ILE A 33 6.49 -7.17 -29.61
N LYS A 34 5.50 -7.15 -30.51
CA LYS A 34 4.88 -5.93 -31.02
C LYS A 34 3.39 -5.93 -30.70
N CYS A 35 2.87 -4.78 -30.29
CA CYS A 35 1.44 -4.57 -30.15
C CYS A 35 0.81 -4.31 -31.52
N GLY A 36 -0.21 -5.08 -31.87
CA GLY A 36 -0.96 -4.87 -33.11
C GLY A 36 -1.81 -3.59 -33.12
N SER A 37 -2.16 -3.06 -31.95
CA SER A 37 -3.06 -1.90 -31.82
C SER A 37 -2.31 -0.57 -31.86
N CYS A 38 -1.29 -0.39 -31.02
CA CYS A 38 -0.55 0.89 -30.92
C CYS A 38 0.88 0.84 -31.49
N GLY A 39 1.34 -0.33 -31.96
CA GLY A 39 2.68 -0.48 -32.55
C GLY A 39 3.84 -0.52 -31.54
N ALA A 40 3.58 -0.41 -30.22
CA ALA A 40 4.62 -0.52 -29.20
C ALA A 40 5.42 -1.83 -29.34
N LYS A 41 6.74 -1.77 -29.15
CA LYS A 41 7.69 -2.88 -29.36
C LYS A 41 8.51 -3.15 -28.09
N SER A 42 8.79 -4.42 -27.79
CA SER A 42 9.76 -4.82 -26.76
C SER A 42 11.20 -4.57 -27.22
N GLY A 43 12.16 -4.81 -26.31
CA GLY A 43 13.54 -5.07 -26.72
C GLY A 43 13.63 -6.30 -27.64
N GLU A 44 14.62 -6.29 -28.53
CA GLU A 44 14.87 -7.35 -29.50
C GLU A 44 15.93 -8.34 -28.97
N LYS A 45 15.78 -9.60 -29.37
CA LYS A 45 16.77 -10.65 -29.15
C LYS A 45 17.16 -11.26 -30.49
N TYR A 46 18.47 -11.34 -30.73
CA TYR A 46 19.02 -11.92 -31.94
C TYR A 46 19.17 -13.43 -31.80
N ALA A 47 18.83 -14.16 -32.85
CA ALA A 47 19.20 -15.56 -33.02
C ALA A 47 19.79 -15.79 -34.40
N SER A 48 20.95 -16.44 -34.43
CA SER A 48 21.57 -16.95 -35.65
C SER A 48 20.71 -18.06 -36.26
N HIS A 49 20.90 -18.31 -37.57
CA HIS A 49 20.24 -19.42 -38.27
C HIS A 49 20.37 -20.75 -37.50
N GLY A 50 19.24 -21.39 -37.21
CA GLY A 50 19.16 -22.67 -36.49
C GLY A 50 19.30 -22.59 -34.96
N ASN A 51 19.31 -21.38 -34.37
CA ASN A 51 19.42 -21.17 -32.92
C ASN A 51 18.14 -20.58 -32.28
N ASP A 52 16.98 -20.83 -32.88
CA ASP A 52 15.65 -20.43 -32.39
C ASP A 52 15.12 -21.41 -31.34
N CYS A 53 15.81 -21.49 -30.20
CA CYS A 53 15.40 -22.36 -29.10
C CYS A 53 14.25 -21.76 -28.25
N GLY A 54 13.52 -22.61 -27.52
CA GLY A 54 12.44 -22.20 -26.62
C GLY A 54 12.83 -21.12 -25.60
N LEU A 55 14.09 -21.11 -25.17
CA LEU A 55 14.63 -20.13 -24.22
C LEU A 55 14.63 -18.72 -24.80
N LEU A 56 14.97 -18.55 -26.09
CA LEU A 56 14.94 -17.27 -26.76
C LEU A 56 13.53 -16.65 -26.72
N PHE A 57 12.50 -17.46 -27.00
CA PHE A 57 11.12 -16.99 -26.95
C PHE A 57 10.70 -16.62 -25.52
N GLN A 58 11.18 -17.36 -24.52
CA GLN A 58 10.95 -17.01 -23.12
C GLN A 58 11.59 -15.65 -22.77
N GLU A 59 12.85 -15.42 -23.14
CA GLU A 59 13.51 -14.14 -22.87
C GLU A 59 12.80 -12.95 -23.52
N VAL A 60 12.30 -13.11 -24.74
CA VAL A 60 11.53 -12.06 -25.43
C VAL A 60 10.22 -11.78 -24.70
N ARG A 61 9.53 -12.82 -24.21
CA ARG A 61 8.32 -12.66 -23.38
C ARG A 61 8.63 -11.97 -22.06
N ASP A 62 9.73 -12.33 -21.41
CA ASP A 62 10.14 -11.73 -20.14
C ASP A 62 10.47 -10.25 -20.31
N LEU A 63 11.15 -9.87 -21.39
CA LEU A 63 11.37 -8.46 -21.75
C LEU A 63 10.06 -7.70 -21.95
N TRP A 64 9.09 -8.30 -22.66
CA TRP A 64 7.79 -7.68 -22.84
C TRP A 64 6.95 -7.67 -21.57
N ASN A 65 7.10 -8.62 -20.66
CA ASN A 65 6.27 -8.73 -19.46
C ASN A 65 6.87 -7.99 -18.26
N ASN A 66 8.14 -7.58 -18.35
CA ASN A 66 8.79 -6.80 -17.32
C ASN A 66 8.18 -5.40 -17.22
N ARG A 67 7.72 -5.03 -16.02
CA ARG A 67 7.07 -3.76 -15.71
C ARG A 67 7.74 -3.16 -14.47
N PRO A 68 8.95 -2.59 -14.58
CA PRO A 68 9.70 -2.13 -13.41
C PRO A 68 8.94 -1.09 -12.58
N LEU A 69 8.20 -0.19 -13.24
CA LEU A 69 7.42 0.84 -12.55
C LEU A 69 6.20 0.28 -11.80
N GLU A 70 5.49 -0.68 -12.37
CA GLU A 70 4.34 -1.32 -11.70
C GLU A 70 4.82 -2.17 -10.52
N ASN A 71 5.85 -3.00 -10.73
CA ASN A 71 6.45 -3.82 -9.68
C ASN A 71 6.95 -2.97 -8.49
N ASN A 72 7.55 -1.81 -8.76
CA ASN A 72 7.99 -0.88 -7.72
C ASN A 72 6.81 -0.25 -6.97
N LYS A 73 5.71 0.08 -7.66
CA LYS A 73 4.49 0.60 -7.02
C LYS A 73 3.87 -0.44 -6.11
N ASP A 74 3.73 -1.68 -6.56
CA ASP A 74 3.16 -2.77 -5.77
C ASP A 74 3.98 -3.04 -4.51
N THR A 75 5.31 -3.03 -4.63
CA THR A 75 6.23 -3.15 -3.49
C THR A 75 6.05 -2.00 -2.51
N ARG A 76 5.93 -0.77 -3.01
CA ARG A 76 5.73 0.41 -2.16
C ARG A 76 4.36 0.41 -1.48
N ILE A 77 3.30 -0.03 -2.18
CA ILE A 77 1.95 -0.19 -1.60
C ILE A 77 1.99 -1.22 -0.47
N ALA A 78 2.57 -2.40 -0.70
CA ALA A 78 2.68 -3.43 0.32
C ALA A 78 3.43 -2.93 1.58
N ASN A 79 4.52 -2.19 1.38
CA ASN A 79 5.27 -1.58 2.49
C ASN A 79 4.43 -0.55 3.25
N LEU A 80 3.72 0.33 2.53
CA LEU A 80 2.85 1.35 3.14
C LEU A 80 1.67 0.73 3.90
N GLU A 81 1.09 -0.36 3.37
CA GLU A 81 0.03 -1.10 4.06
C GLU A 81 0.53 -1.77 5.34
N ALA A 82 1.73 -2.36 5.30
CA ALA A 82 2.36 -2.96 6.48
C ALA A 82 2.69 -1.90 7.55
N GLU A 83 3.18 -0.74 7.15
CA GLU A 83 3.46 0.37 8.06
C GLU A 83 2.18 0.96 8.67
N ASN A 84 1.15 1.21 7.86
CA ASN A 84 -0.16 1.67 8.34
C ASN A 84 -0.77 0.70 9.35
N LYS A 85 -0.65 -0.61 9.12
CA LYS A 85 -1.10 -1.63 10.08
C LYS A 85 -0.36 -1.50 11.42
N ARG A 86 0.96 -1.40 11.40
CA ARG A 86 1.77 -1.22 12.63
C ARG A 86 1.40 0.06 13.38
N LEU A 87 1.21 1.17 12.66
CA LEU A 87 0.84 2.44 13.26
C LEU A 87 -0.53 2.38 13.94
N ARG A 88 -1.51 1.69 13.34
CA ARG A 88 -2.83 1.46 13.96
C ARG A 88 -2.73 0.64 15.24
N GLU A 89 -1.95 -0.43 15.23
CA GLU A 89 -1.73 -1.27 16.42
C GLU A 89 -1.04 -0.48 17.56
N VAL A 90 -0.08 0.39 17.23
CA VAL A 90 0.56 1.27 18.22
C VAL A 90 -0.43 2.31 18.75
N LEU A 91 -1.23 2.91 17.88
CA LEU A 91 -2.23 3.90 18.29
C LEU A 91 -3.27 3.30 19.24
N GLU A 92 -3.73 2.07 18.98
CA GLU A 92 -4.67 1.34 19.82
C GLU A 92 -4.06 0.98 21.18
N LYS A 93 -2.79 0.56 21.22
CA LYS A 93 -2.08 0.34 22.49
C LYS A 93 -1.92 1.63 23.30
N ASN A 94 -1.57 2.73 22.62
CA ASN A 94 -1.39 4.01 23.27
C ASN A 94 -2.73 4.56 23.81
N SER A 95 -3.83 4.40 23.07
CA SER A 95 -5.15 4.82 23.54
C SER A 95 -5.59 3.99 24.76
N ALA A 96 -5.36 2.67 24.74
CA ALA A 96 -5.64 1.81 25.89
C ALA A 96 -4.80 2.19 27.11
N ALA A 97 -3.50 2.48 26.92
CA ALA A 97 -2.62 2.91 28.00
C ALA A 97 -3.05 4.26 28.60
N LEU A 98 -3.44 5.23 27.76
CA LEU A 98 -3.94 6.52 28.23
C LEU A 98 -5.23 6.38 29.02
N ASN A 99 -6.17 5.54 28.56
CA ASN A 99 -7.41 5.29 29.30
C ASN A 99 -7.15 4.66 30.68
N LEU A 100 -6.18 3.75 30.76
CA LEU A 100 -5.79 3.12 32.01
C LEU A 100 -5.19 4.14 32.99
N LEU A 101 -4.27 4.99 32.50
CA LEU A 101 -3.67 6.07 33.29
C LEU A 101 -4.71 7.08 33.78
N ALA A 102 -5.67 7.48 32.93
CA ALA A 102 -6.75 8.37 33.32
C ALA A 102 -7.60 7.76 34.44
N THR A 103 -7.94 6.47 34.31
CA THR A 103 -8.72 5.74 35.31
C THR A 103 -7.98 5.63 36.64
N ASP A 104 -6.68 5.32 36.60
CA ASP A 104 -5.88 5.21 37.83
C ASP A 104 -5.68 6.57 38.50
N TYR A 105 -5.48 7.63 37.71
CA TYR A 105 -5.41 8.99 38.24
C TYR A 105 -6.68 9.37 39.02
N ASP A 106 -7.86 9.10 38.47
CA ASP A 106 -9.15 9.36 39.13
C ASP A 106 -9.39 8.53 40.39
N LYS A 107 -8.84 7.32 40.46
CA LYS A 107 -8.92 6.50 41.69
C LYS A 107 -8.08 7.09 42.80
N GLU A 108 -6.87 7.55 42.47
CA GLU A 108 -5.89 8.07 43.44
C GLU A 108 -6.20 9.51 43.86
N HIS A 109 -6.78 10.32 42.99
CA HIS A 109 -6.98 11.75 43.21
C HIS A 109 -8.46 12.08 43.38
N LYS A 110 -8.92 12.00 44.64
CA LYS A 110 -10.26 12.40 45.05
C LYS A 110 -10.21 13.66 45.90
N ILE A 111 -11.15 14.56 45.63
CA ILE A 111 -11.31 15.81 46.38
C ILE A 111 -12.55 15.66 47.25
N LYS A 112 -12.38 15.87 48.55
CA LYS A 112 -13.47 15.94 49.51
C LYS A 112 -13.83 17.40 49.75
N PHE A 113 -15.04 17.79 49.38
CA PHE A 113 -15.55 19.13 49.59
C PHE A 113 -16.04 19.31 51.05
N SER A 114 -15.88 20.51 51.59
CA SER A 114 -16.27 20.88 52.95
C SER A 114 -17.07 22.18 52.98
N ASP A 115 -17.61 22.50 54.16
CA ASP A 115 -18.30 23.76 54.46
C ASP A 115 -19.47 24.02 53.49
N ASP A 116 -19.49 25.17 52.84
CA ASP A 116 -20.54 25.59 51.91
C ASP A 116 -20.69 24.65 50.70
N TRP A 117 -19.73 23.75 50.46
CA TRP A 117 -19.70 22.81 49.34
C TRP A 117 -19.84 21.34 49.79
N ALA A 118 -20.19 21.08 51.06
CA ALA A 118 -20.25 19.73 51.61
C ALA A 118 -21.29 18.82 50.92
N GLU A 119 -22.31 19.40 50.28
CA GLU A 119 -23.35 18.66 49.54
C GLU A 119 -22.81 17.85 48.35
N TYR A 120 -21.68 18.28 47.78
CA TYR A 120 -21.00 17.59 46.67
C TYR A 120 -20.19 16.35 47.13
N GLY A 121 -19.95 16.20 48.43
CA GLY A 121 -19.29 15.02 48.99
C GLY A 121 -17.83 14.84 48.53
N THR A 122 -17.47 13.62 48.12
CA THR A 122 -16.14 13.28 47.62
C THR A 122 -16.23 12.87 46.15
N LEU A 123 -15.59 13.63 45.27
CA LEU A 123 -15.62 13.42 43.82
C LEU A 123 -14.22 13.17 43.26
N SER A 124 -14.13 12.44 42.15
CA SER A 124 -12.91 12.38 41.33
C SER A 124 -12.73 13.65 40.51
N ILE A 125 -11.53 13.87 39.98
CA ILE A 125 -11.26 15.01 39.10
C ILE A 125 -12.12 14.95 37.84
N SER A 126 -12.31 13.78 37.22
CA SER A 126 -13.24 13.63 36.08
C SER A 126 -14.68 14.07 36.41
N GLN A 127 -15.23 13.67 37.55
CA GLN A 127 -16.58 14.05 37.95
C GLN A 127 -16.71 15.58 38.11
N ILE A 128 -15.69 16.22 38.68
CA ILE A 128 -15.66 17.68 38.84
C ILE A 128 -15.62 18.38 37.47
N LEU A 129 -14.82 17.87 36.53
CA LEU A 129 -14.73 18.42 35.19
C LEU A 129 -16.03 18.23 34.40
N ASP A 130 -16.66 17.05 34.49
CA ASP A 130 -17.96 16.78 33.86
C ASP A 130 -19.07 17.70 34.39
N GLU A 131 -19.10 17.94 35.71
CA GLU A 131 -20.04 18.88 36.33
C GLU A 131 -19.77 20.32 35.89
N ALA A 132 -18.51 20.74 35.81
CA ALA A 132 -18.12 22.07 35.34
C ALA A 132 -18.51 22.30 33.87
N ASP A 133 -18.24 21.34 32.99
CA ASP A 133 -18.64 21.43 31.57
C ASP A 133 -20.17 21.46 31.42
N GLY A 134 -20.89 20.67 32.23
CA GLY A 134 -22.35 20.70 32.27
C GLY A 134 -22.92 22.04 32.74
N ALA A 135 -22.26 22.70 33.71
CA ALA A 135 -22.65 24.02 34.20
C ALA A 135 -22.36 25.13 33.16
N LEU A 136 -21.17 25.09 32.53
CA LEU A 136 -20.77 26.03 31.48
C LEU A 136 -21.69 25.94 30.25
N SER A 137 -22.12 24.73 29.89
CA SER A 137 -23.03 24.50 28.77
C SER A 137 -24.44 25.04 29.02
N LYS A 138 -24.86 25.19 30.29
CA LYS A 138 -26.18 25.70 30.68
C LYS A 138 -26.21 27.21 30.93
N GLY A 139 -25.06 27.83 31.19
CA GLY A 139 -24.94 29.28 31.47
C GLY A 139 -24.82 30.19 30.24
N GLY A 140 -24.87 29.63 29.03
CA GLY A 140 -24.74 30.36 27.76
C GLY A 140 -26.06 30.82 27.10
N GLN A 141 -27.19 30.82 27.82
CA GLN A 141 -28.48 31.35 27.35
C GLN A 141 -28.84 32.65 28.05
#